data_AF-A0A3E3EH84-F1
#
_entry.id   AF-A0A3E3EH84-F1
#
_cell.length_a   1.000
_cell.length_b   1.000
_cell.length_c   1.000
_cell.angle_alpha   90.00
_cell.angle_beta   90.00
_cell.angle_gamma   90.00
#
_symmetry.space_group_name_H-M   'P 1'
#
loop_
_entity.id
_entity.type
_entity.pdbx_description
1 polymer ?
#
loop_
_entity_poly.entity_id
_entity_poly.type
_entity_poly.pdbx_seq_one_letter_code
_entity_poly.pdbx_strand_id
1 'polypeptide(L)'
;MSTTRAIRDYMIKCPFLEKGHVNIDYLGTDATEYSIDLLPCDPIVKRYTDGSTIRQYQFAFTSINEYSGDYKDNIQNNDFYEKLATWIEEQNEKGILPNIELGDPQEIEVMSCGYLFSNESETARYQIQLRILYRRD
;
A
#
# COMPACT_ATOMS: atom_id res chain seq x y z
N MET A 1 -12.82 4.42 13.37
CA MET A 1 -12.40 3.67 12.17
C MET A 1 -10.92 3.32 12.33
N SER A 2 -10.53 2.05 12.13
CA SER A 2 -9.11 1.69 12.24
C SER A 2 -8.27 2.32 11.12
N THR A 3 -7.00 2.61 11.39
CA THR A 3 -6.05 3.14 10.39
C THR A 3 -5.96 2.25 9.15
N THR A 4 -5.92 0.93 9.33
CA THR A 4 -5.91 -0.03 8.22
C THR A 4 -7.16 0.08 7.33
N ARG A 5 -8.34 0.31 7.93
CA ARG A 5 -9.58 0.53 7.16
C ARG A 5 -9.55 1.86 6.41
N ALA A 6 -9.02 2.92 7.03
CA ALA A 6 -8.83 4.21 6.36
C ALA A 6 -7.91 4.09 5.14
N ILE A 7 -6.79 3.37 5.29
CA ILE A 7 -5.85 3.09 4.19
C ILE A 7 -6.57 2.29 3.10
N ARG A 8 -7.32 1.24 3.46
CA ARG A 8 -8.08 0.44 2.50
C ARG A 8 -9.07 1.27 1.68
N ASP A 9 -9.90 2.06 2.35
CA ASP A 9 -10.92 2.90 1.68
C ASP A 9 -10.27 4.00 0.82
N TYR A 10 -9.03 4.37 1.10
CA TYR A 10 -8.20 5.23 0.25
C TYR A 10 -7.64 4.47 -0.96
N MET A 11 -7.02 3.31 -0.77
CA MET A 11 -6.39 2.53 -1.85
C MET A 11 -7.39 2.10 -2.91
N ILE A 12 -8.64 1.78 -2.54
CA ILE A 12 -9.72 1.43 -3.50
C ILE A 12 -10.03 2.57 -4.50
N LYS A 13 -9.64 3.82 -4.21
CA LYS A 13 -9.81 4.96 -5.12
C LYS A 13 -8.74 5.01 -6.22
N CYS A 14 -7.71 4.17 -6.15
CA CYS A 14 -6.69 4.10 -7.19
C CYS A 14 -7.33 3.61 -8.51
N PRO A 15 -7.23 4.39 -9.61
CA PRO A 15 -7.90 4.06 -10.87
C PRO A 15 -7.27 2.88 -11.62
N PHE A 16 -6.08 2.45 -11.19
CA PHE A 16 -5.32 1.37 -11.84
C PHE A 16 -5.63 -0.01 -11.26
N LEU A 17 -6.40 -0.09 -10.18
CA LEU A 17 -6.87 -1.37 -9.67
C LEU A 17 -7.81 -2.02 -10.69
N GLU A 18 -7.61 -3.30 -10.93
CA GLU A 18 -8.61 -4.11 -11.62
C GLU A 18 -9.88 -4.18 -10.76
N LYS A 19 -11.01 -4.63 -11.32
CA LYS A 19 -12.33 -4.69 -10.64
C LYS A 19 -12.38 -5.69 -9.46
N GLY A 20 -11.26 -5.96 -8.82
CA GLY A 20 -11.09 -6.85 -7.69
C GLY A 20 -11.43 -6.21 -6.35
N HIS A 21 -11.43 -7.06 -5.32
CA HIS A 21 -11.65 -6.66 -3.94
C HIS A 21 -10.32 -6.38 -3.25
N VAL A 22 -10.21 -5.25 -2.55
CA VAL A 22 -9.11 -4.99 -1.61
C VAL A 22 -9.50 -5.53 -0.25
N ASN A 23 -8.71 -6.43 0.31
CA ASN A 23 -8.91 -7.09 1.59
C ASN A 23 -7.94 -6.54 2.65
N ILE A 24 -8.08 -6.96 3.91
CA ILE A 24 -7.19 -6.59 5.02
C ILE A 24 -6.69 -7.89 5.66
N ASP A 25 -5.37 -8.03 5.77
CA ASP A 25 -4.70 -9.22 6.32
C ASP A 25 -5.20 -10.55 5.71
N TYR A 26 -5.65 -10.48 4.44
CA TYR A 26 -6.22 -11.62 3.73
C TYR A 26 -6.03 -11.42 2.23
N LEU A 27 -5.51 -12.44 1.57
CA LEU A 27 -5.47 -12.53 0.12
C LEU A 27 -6.09 -13.87 -0.24
N GLY A 28 -7.19 -13.86 -0.98
CA GLY A 28 -7.83 -15.05 -1.48
C GLY A 28 -6.99 -15.74 -2.57
N THR A 29 -7.58 -16.75 -3.18
CA THR A 29 -6.94 -17.55 -4.23
C THR A 29 -7.21 -17.01 -5.63
N ASP A 30 -8.17 -16.10 -5.77
CA ASP A 30 -8.58 -15.58 -7.07
C ASP A 30 -7.57 -14.53 -7.54
N ALA A 31 -7.07 -14.68 -8.77
CA ALA A 31 -6.02 -13.89 -9.39
C ALA A 31 -6.39 -12.41 -9.72
N THR A 32 -7.31 -11.83 -8.96
CA THR A 32 -7.73 -10.42 -9.07
C THR A 32 -7.83 -9.74 -7.70
N GLU A 33 -7.41 -10.40 -6.63
CA GLU A 33 -7.51 -9.85 -5.28
C GLU A 33 -6.30 -9.01 -4.88
N TYR A 34 -6.57 -8.04 -4.00
CA TYR A 34 -5.54 -7.22 -3.37
C TYR A 34 -5.62 -7.35 -1.85
N SER A 35 -4.51 -7.19 -1.14
CA SER A 35 -4.47 -7.12 0.32
C SER A 35 -3.70 -5.89 0.79
N ILE A 36 -4.12 -5.37 1.94
CA ILE A 36 -3.32 -4.48 2.78
C ILE A 36 -2.90 -5.26 4.01
N ASP A 37 -1.59 -5.46 4.14
CA ASP A 37 -0.99 -6.23 5.24
C ASP A 37 -0.11 -5.29 6.07
N LEU A 38 -0.30 -5.26 7.39
CA LEU A 38 0.52 -4.42 8.26
C LEU A 38 1.96 -4.92 8.36
N LEU A 39 2.91 -3.99 8.31
CA LEU A 39 4.32 -4.29 8.50
C LEU A 39 4.79 -3.82 9.89
N PRO A 40 5.60 -4.63 10.59
CA PRO A 40 6.18 -4.22 11.86
C PRO A 40 7.15 -3.05 11.66
N CYS A 41 7.02 -2.01 12.47
CA CYS A 41 7.88 -0.83 12.41
C CYS A 41 7.97 -0.14 13.77
N ASP A 42 8.94 0.76 13.94
CA ASP A 42 8.94 1.70 15.06
C ASP A 42 7.87 2.78 14.80
N PRO A 43 6.80 2.88 15.62
CA PRO A 43 5.72 3.81 15.34
C PRO A 43 6.11 5.28 15.48
N ILE A 44 7.21 5.62 16.17
CA ILE A 44 7.59 7.02 16.43
C ILE A 44 8.84 7.36 15.63
N VAL A 45 8.66 8.14 14.56
CA VAL A 45 9.75 8.58 13.69
C VAL A 45 10.52 9.74 14.30
N LYS A 46 9.81 10.68 14.94
CA LYS A 46 10.41 11.89 15.51
C LYS A 46 9.61 12.39 16.70
N ARG A 47 10.33 12.94 17.70
CA ARG A 47 9.76 13.63 18.85
C ARG A 47 10.21 15.09 18.83
N TYR A 48 9.29 16.00 19.09
CA TYR A 48 9.57 17.43 19.22
C TYR A 48 9.60 17.85 20.70
N THR A 49 10.20 19.00 20.97
CA THR A 49 10.34 19.55 22.33
C THR A 49 9.01 19.98 22.94
N ASP A 50 8.00 20.25 22.11
CA ASP A 50 6.64 20.57 22.54
C ASP A 50 5.79 19.34 22.92
N GLY A 51 6.37 18.13 22.81
CA GLY A 51 5.69 16.86 23.10
C GLY A 51 5.04 16.22 21.87
N SER A 52 4.86 16.95 20.78
CA SER A 52 4.30 16.42 19.55
C SER A 52 5.24 15.41 18.88
N THR A 53 4.69 14.53 18.05
CA THR A 53 5.43 13.44 17.40
C THR A 53 5.07 13.29 15.93
N ILE A 54 6.06 12.96 15.10
CA ILE A 54 5.80 12.32 13.79
C ILE A 54 5.81 10.82 14.02
N ARG A 55 4.77 10.17 13.53
CA ARG A 55 4.56 8.73 13.66
C ARG A 55 4.37 8.09 12.30
N GLN A 56 4.56 6.78 12.23
CA GLN A 56 4.38 6.01 11.00
C GLN A 56 3.49 4.78 11.19
N TYR A 57 2.80 4.41 10.12
CA TYR A 57 2.29 3.06 9.89
C TYR A 57 2.87 2.53 8.59
N GLN A 58 3.49 1.36 8.62
CA GLN A 58 3.99 0.68 7.43
C GLN A 58 3.02 -0.42 7.02
N PHE A 59 2.80 -0.55 5.72
CA PHE A 59 1.93 -1.57 5.16
C PHE A 59 2.42 -2.03 3.79
N ALA A 60 2.09 -3.27 3.49
CA ALA A 60 2.22 -3.88 2.19
C ALA A 60 0.93 -3.66 1.40
N PHE A 61 1.05 -3.36 0.11
CA PHE A 61 -0.04 -3.54 -0.83
C PHE A 61 0.30 -4.68 -1.77
N THR A 62 -0.45 -5.79 -1.64
CA THR A 62 -0.16 -7.06 -2.30
C THR A 62 -1.22 -7.34 -3.35
N SER A 63 -0.84 -7.78 -4.55
CA SER A 63 -1.76 -8.34 -5.55
C SER A 63 -1.46 -9.83 -5.75
N ILE A 64 -2.48 -10.61 -6.10
CA ILE A 64 -2.33 -11.95 -6.66
C ILE A 64 -2.73 -11.94 -8.12
N ASN A 65 -1.88 -12.51 -8.97
CA ASN A 65 -2.04 -12.50 -10.42
C ASN A 65 -1.82 -13.91 -10.96
N GLU A 66 -2.42 -14.22 -12.11
CA GLU A 66 -2.13 -15.46 -12.82
C GLU A 66 -0.64 -15.48 -13.19
N TYR A 67 -0.03 -16.65 -13.04
CA TYR A 67 1.38 -16.84 -13.33
C TYR A 67 1.55 -17.99 -14.31
N SER A 68 1.86 -17.64 -15.55
CA SER A 68 2.13 -18.61 -16.61
C SER A 68 3.63 -18.92 -16.81
N GLY A 69 4.50 -18.24 -16.04
CA GLY A 69 5.93 -18.23 -16.30
C GLY A 69 6.34 -17.40 -17.54
N ASP A 70 5.39 -16.77 -18.23
CA ASP A 70 5.66 -15.83 -19.32
C ASP A 70 6.20 -14.50 -18.78
N TYR A 71 7.18 -13.92 -19.46
CA TYR A 71 7.75 -12.62 -19.12
C TYR A 71 6.75 -11.47 -19.28
N LYS A 72 5.69 -11.66 -20.09
CA LYS A 72 4.65 -10.64 -20.29
C LYS A 72 3.86 -10.33 -19.03
N ASP A 73 3.54 -11.35 -18.24
CA ASP A 73 2.83 -11.20 -16.96
C ASP A 73 3.69 -10.38 -15.98
N ASN A 74 5.00 -10.62 -15.97
CA ASN A 74 5.94 -9.83 -15.18
C ASN A 74 5.96 -8.35 -15.59
N ILE A 75 5.88 -8.03 -16.89
CA ILE A 75 5.88 -6.65 -17.37
C ILE A 75 4.60 -5.93 -16.91
N GLN A 76 3.43 -6.55 -17.10
CA GLN A 76 2.16 -5.97 -16.68
C GLN A 76 2.13 -5.67 -15.17
N ASN A 77 2.68 -6.57 -14.36
CA ASN A 77 2.76 -6.37 -12.91
C ASN A 77 3.69 -5.21 -12.53
N ASN A 78 4.89 -5.12 -13.14
CA ASN A 78 5.79 -4.00 -12.91
C ASN A 78 5.15 -2.66 -13.34
N ASP A 79 4.55 -2.61 -14.52
CA ASP A 79 3.84 -1.43 -15.03
C ASP A 79 2.72 -0.97 -14.08
N PHE A 80 2.00 -1.91 -13.47
CA PHE A 80 0.98 -1.59 -12.48
C PHE A 80 1.58 -0.92 -11.23
N TYR A 81 2.64 -1.49 -10.66
CA TYR A 81 3.25 -0.95 -9.44
C TYR A 81 3.96 0.38 -9.67
N GLU A 82 4.54 0.61 -10.86
CA GLU A 82 5.07 1.92 -11.24
C GLU A 82 3.94 2.97 -11.28
N LYS A 83 2.82 2.65 -11.93
CA LYS A 83 1.64 3.54 -11.97
C LYS A 83 1.07 3.79 -10.58
N LEU A 84 1.02 2.76 -9.73
CA LEU A 84 0.56 2.89 -8.35
C LEU A 84 1.47 3.84 -7.55
N ALA A 85 2.79 3.68 -7.65
CA ALA A 85 3.76 4.54 -6.98
C ALA A 85 3.60 6.00 -7.42
N THR A 86 3.55 6.26 -8.74
CA THR A 86 3.31 7.61 -9.28
C THR A 86 1.98 8.18 -8.82
N TRP A 87 0.91 7.37 -8.78
CA TRP A 87 -0.39 7.83 -8.29
C TRP A 87 -0.33 8.28 -6.82
N ILE A 88 0.37 7.54 -5.96
CA ILE A 88 0.57 7.91 -4.56
C ILE A 88 1.29 9.26 -4.44
N GLU A 89 2.36 9.45 -5.21
CA GLU A 89 3.10 10.72 -5.24
C GLU A 89 2.21 11.89 -5.67
N GLU A 90 1.43 11.72 -6.73
CA GLU A 90 0.46 12.73 -7.17
C GLU A 90 -0.64 13.02 -6.13
N GLN A 91 -1.09 12.01 -5.37
CA GLN A 91 -2.06 12.22 -4.31
C GLN A 91 -1.46 13.01 -3.14
N ASN A 92 -0.20 12.76 -2.79
CA ASN A 92 0.52 13.57 -1.79
C ASN A 92 0.62 15.03 -2.24
N GLU A 93 1.00 15.29 -3.50
CA GLU A 93 1.08 16.65 -4.04
C GLU A 93 -0.28 17.39 -3.97
N LYS A 94 -1.38 16.65 -4.13
CA LYS A 94 -2.75 17.18 -4.04
C LYS A 94 -3.27 17.28 -2.61
N GLY A 95 -2.53 16.79 -1.61
CA GLY A 95 -2.97 16.68 -0.21
C GLY A 95 -4.14 15.71 -0.01
N ILE A 96 -4.34 14.77 -0.94
CA ILE A 96 -5.39 13.76 -0.87
C ILE A 96 -4.84 12.56 -0.11
N LEU A 97 -5.13 12.50 1.19
CA LEU A 97 -4.62 11.47 2.09
C LEU A 97 -5.75 10.68 2.75
N PRO A 98 -5.52 9.43 3.20
CA PRO A 98 -6.49 8.69 3.98
C PRO A 98 -6.78 9.43 5.29
N ASN A 99 -8.06 9.53 5.64
CA ASN A 99 -8.47 10.11 6.91
C ASN A 99 -8.28 9.08 8.04
N ILE A 100 -7.18 9.21 8.79
CA ILE A 100 -6.88 8.36 9.95
C ILE A 100 -7.27 9.07 11.25
N GLU A 101 -7.79 8.33 12.23
CA GLU A 101 -8.23 8.92 13.51
C GLU A 101 -7.07 9.20 14.49
N LEU A 102 -5.86 8.72 14.20
CA LEU A 102 -4.74 8.74 15.13
C LEU A 102 -3.94 10.06 15.16
N GLY A 103 -4.19 10.95 14.20
CA GLY A 103 -3.51 12.22 14.04
C GLY A 103 -3.69 12.76 12.64
N ASP A 104 -2.93 13.79 12.30
CA ASP A 104 -3.01 14.51 11.03
C ASP A 104 -2.08 13.86 9.99
N PRO A 105 -2.61 13.17 8.94
CA PRO A 105 -1.81 12.61 7.86
C PRO A 105 -0.95 13.68 7.19
N GLN A 106 0.33 13.39 6.97
CA GLN A 106 1.26 14.31 6.29
C GLN A 106 1.57 13.83 4.87
N GLU A 107 1.84 12.54 4.70
CA GLU A 107 2.15 11.94 3.39
C GLU A 107 2.07 10.41 3.44
N ILE A 108 1.94 9.77 2.27
CA ILE A 108 2.21 8.35 2.07
C ILE A 108 3.50 8.21 1.25
N GLU A 109 4.54 7.65 1.84
CA GLU A 109 5.79 7.38 1.12
C GLU A 109 5.83 5.96 0.55
N VAL A 110 6.35 5.84 -0.66
CA VAL A 110 6.68 4.55 -1.29
C VAL A 110 8.06 4.11 -0.78
N MET A 111 8.11 2.97 -0.08
CA MET A 111 9.33 2.45 0.55
C MET A 111 10.07 1.41 -0.29
N SER A 112 9.39 0.81 -1.27
CA SER A 112 9.98 -0.15 -2.22
C SER A 112 9.39 0.06 -3.61
N CYS A 113 10.08 -0.43 -4.64
CA CYS A 113 9.40 -0.71 -5.91
C CYS A 113 8.41 -1.88 -5.75
N GLY A 114 7.58 -2.13 -6.78
CA GLY A 114 6.86 -3.39 -6.89
C GLY A 114 7.82 -4.54 -7.12
N TYR A 115 7.67 -5.64 -6.40
CA TYR A 115 8.51 -6.83 -6.54
C TYR A 115 7.71 -8.12 -6.39
N LEU A 116 8.20 -9.21 -7.00
CA LEU A 116 7.66 -10.54 -6.80
C LEU A 116 7.94 -10.98 -5.36
N PHE A 117 6.89 -11.13 -4.56
CA PHE A 117 6.97 -11.56 -3.16
C PHE A 117 7.02 -13.09 -3.05
N SER A 118 6.15 -13.78 -3.78
CA SER A 118 6.13 -15.24 -3.85
C SER A 118 5.44 -15.71 -5.13
N ASN A 119 5.75 -16.92 -5.60
CA ASN A 119 5.01 -17.56 -6.66
C ASN A 119 4.68 -19.02 -6.31
N GLU A 120 3.54 -19.46 -6.82
CA GLU A 120 3.10 -20.85 -6.84
C GLU A 120 2.95 -21.30 -8.31
N SER A 121 2.50 -22.52 -8.53
CA SER A 121 2.42 -23.13 -9.87
C SER A 121 1.60 -22.33 -10.89
N GLU A 122 0.55 -21.64 -10.42
CA GLU A 122 -0.44 -20.95 -11.29
C GLU A 122 -0.67 -19.48 -10.89
N THR A 123 -0.09 -19.03 -9.77
CA THR A 123 -0.31 -17.66 -9.28
C THR A 123 0.98 -17.05 -8.76
N ALA A 124 1.12 -15.74 -8.90
CA ALA A 124 2.22 -14.97 -8.32
C ALA A 124 1.66 -13.84 -7.47
N ARG A 125 2.33 -13.59 -6.35
CA ARG A 125 2.05 -12.48 -5.44
C ARG A 125 3.11 -11.42 -5.64
N TYR A 126 2.68 -10.22 -5.94
CA TYR A 126 3.54 -9.05 -6.02
C TYR A 126 3.21 -8.12 -4.87
N GLN A 127 4.18 -7.31 -4.47
CA GLN A 127 4.05 -6.44 -3.33
C GLN A 127 4.80 -5.13 -3.55
N ILE A 128 4.25 -4.05 -3.01
CA ILE A 128 4.94 -2.79 -2.76
C ILE A 128 4.78 -2.43 -1.29
N GLN A 129 5.82 -1.87 -0.68
CA GLN A 129 5.79 -1.40 0.72
C GLN A 129 5.61 0.11 0.74
N LEU A 130 4.70 0.58 1.58
CA LEU A 130 4.44 1.99 1.79
C LEU A 130 4.43 2.31 3.28
N ARG A 131 4.56 3.60 3.59
CA ARG A 131 4.26 4.11 4.93
C ARG A 131 3.42 5.36 4.87
N ILE A 132 2.52 5.50 5.82
CA ILE A 132 1.86 6.78 6.10
C ILE A 132 2.56 7.47 7.26
N LEU A 133 2.95 8.72 7.07
CA LEU A 133 3.45 9.60 8.12
C LEU A 133 2.32 10.49 8.61
N TYR A 134 2.24 10.67 9.92
CA TYR A 134 1.22 11.52 10.53
C TYR A 134 1.73 12.22 11.78
N ARG A 135 1.26 13.45 11.99
CA ARG A 135 1.55 14.24 13.18
C ARG A 135 0.54 13.91 14.27
N ARG A 136 1.04 13.75 15.50
CA ARG A 136 0.21 13.62 16.70
C ARG A 136 0.74 14.54 17.78
N ASP A 137 -0.13 15.46 18.21
CA ASP A 137 0.13 16.37 19.33
C ASP A 137 -0.01 15.69 20.69
#